data_AF-A0A656AZM4-F1
#
_entry.id   AF-A0A656AZM4-F1
#
_cell.length_a   1.000
_cell.length_b   1.000
_cell.length_c   1.000
_cell.angle_alpha   90.00
_cell.angle_beta   90.00
_cell.angle_gamma   90.00
#
_symmetry.space_group_name_H-M   'P 1'
#
loop_
_entity.id
_entity.type
_entity.pdbx_description
1 polymer ?
#
loop_
_entity_poly.entity_id
_entity_poly.type
_entity_poly.pdbx_seq_one_letter_code
_entity_poly.pdbx_strand_id
1 'polypeptide(L)'
;MFGGVTIWLALSILIGYWASKLGREGVVWGLIAALISPLLAAICLLIIGDSNEKINSTDASKGINVEPDERDREWEVVKKYVPEVASSLKFILESIGNKGVSSAEYKLKELFFVIGKEGLTRDALDIIIDDVKREIEEQERLVKEKVSKKGEGQVFTNMELINSLKGNVKTGFNSKFSLCEICNVSTTGQTISGHYVCGNCKQSYL
;
A
#
# COMPACT_ATOMS: atom_id res chain seq x y z
N MET A 1 -27.35 2.03 40.32
CA MET A 1 -26.16 1.68 39.52
C MET A 1 -26.48 1.21 38.09
N PHE A 2 -27.68 0.73 37.78
CA PHE A 2 -28.01 0.27 36.41
C PHE A 2 -28.38 1.37 35.41
N GLY A 3 -28.86 2.53 35.87
CA GLY A 3 -29.36 3.60 34.98
C GLY A 3 -28.31 4.24 34.06
N GLY A 4 -27.05 4.31 34.50
CA GLY A 4 -25.98 4.88 33.67
C GLY A 4 -25.63 4.00 32.47
N VAL A 5 -25.58 2.69 32.68
CA VAL A 5 -25.26 1.71 31.63
C VAL A 5 -26.39 1.61 30.61
N THR A 6 -27.65 1.69 31.06
CA THR A 6 -28.81 1.65 30.15
C THR A 6 -28.90 2.89 29.26
N ILE A 7 -28.63 4.08 29.82
CA ILE A 7 -28.61 5.33 29.03
C ILE A 7 -27.46 5.32 28.03
N TRP A 8 -26.30 4.82 28.45
CA TRP A 8 -25.11 4.74 27.61
C TRP A 8 -25.28 3.75 26.45
N LEU A 9 -25.88 2.58 26.68
CA LEU A 9 -26.23 1.63 25.61
C LEU A 9 -27.27 2.20 24.64
N ALA A 10 -28.28 2.91 25.15
CA ALA A 10 -29.30 3.54 24.30
C ALA A 10 -28.70 4.59 23.36
N LEU A 11 -27.78 5.43 23.86
CA LEU A 11 -27.02 6.39 23.05
C LEU A 11 -26.19 5.71 21.97
N SER A 12 -25.57 4.57 22.27
CA SER A 12 -24.79 3.80 21.31
C SER A 12 -25.63 3.24 20.16
N ILE A 13 -26.81 2.70 20.50
CA ILE A 13 -27.76 2.18 19.50
C ILE A 13 -28.29 3.32 18.62
N LEU A 14 -28.52 4.50 19.19
CA LEU A 14 -28.99 5.67 18.46
C LEU A 14 -27.97 6.15 17.42
N ILE A 15 -26.68 6.12 17.76
CA ILE A 15 -25.58 6.44 16.83
C ILE A 15 -25.49 5.37 15.73
N GLY A 16 -25.63 4.09 16.08
CA GLY A 16 -25.69 3.01 15.09
C GLY A 16 -26.84 3.20 14.11
N TYR A 17 -28.03 3.57 14.61
CA TYR A 17 -29.19 3.87 13.76
C TYR A 17 -28.96 5.10 12.87
N TRP A 18 -28.32 6.13 13.40
CA TRP A 18 -27.95 7.32 12.62
C TRP A 18 -26.93 6.98 11.52
N ALA A 19 -25.94 6.15 11.84
CA ALA A 19 -24.98 5.62 10.87
C ALA A 19 -25.64 4.74 9.79
N SER A 20 -26.63 3.92 10.16
CA SER A 20 -27.42 3.14 9.19
C SER A 20 -28.19 4.04 8.22
N LYS A 21 -28.73 5.18 8.70
CA LYS A 21 -29.42 6.15 7.83
C LYS A 21 -28.46 6.82 6.84
N LEU A 22 -27.18 6.91 7.18
CA LEU A 22 -26.09 7.41 6.33
C LEU A 22 -25.54 6.35 5.35
N GLY A 23 -26.22 5.20 5.21
CA GLY A 23 -25.85 4.15 4.26
C GLY A 23 -24.67 3.26 4.70
N ARG A 24 -24.30 3.30 5.99
CA ARG A 24 -23.18 2.53 6.55
C ARG A 24 -23.66 1.34 7.39
N GLU A 25 -22.73 0.43 7.69
CA GLU A 25 -22.92 -0.69 8.63
C GLU A 25 -23.16 -0.16 10.06
N GLY A 26 -24.40 0.21 10.38
CA GLY A 26 -24.77 0.82 11.66
C GLY A 26 -24.54 -0.07 12.86
N VAL A 27 -24.49 -1.40 12.67
CA VAL A 27 -24.11 -2.35 13.72
C VAL A 27 -22.64 -2.20 14.11
N VAL A 28 -21.75 -2.01 13.13
CA VAL A 28 -20.31 -1.82 13.37
C VAL A 28 -20.06 -0.48 14.07
N TRP A 29 -20.70 0.60 13.58
CA TRP A 29 -20.59 1.92 14.21
C TRP A 29 -21.22 1.98 15.60
N GLY A 30 -22.30 1.23 15.85
CA GLY A 30 -22.92 1.11 17.17
C GLY A 30 -22.06 0.33 18.18
N LEU A 31 -21.33 -0.70 17.73
CA LEU A 31 -20.37 -1.42 18.59
C LEU A 31 -19.12 -0.59 18.89
N ILE A 32 -18.62 0.15 17.91
CA ILE A 32 -17.50 1.09 18.07
C ILE A 32 -17.88 2.22 19.04
N ALA A 33 -19.10 2.77 18.91
CA ALA A 33 -19.63 3.76 19.83
C ALA A 33 -19.73 3.22 21.26
N ALA A 34 -20.09 1.94 21.43
CA ALA A 34 -20.14 1.29 22.73
C ALA A 34 -18.73 1.08 23.28
N LEU A 35 -17.74 0.75 22.47
CA LEU A 35 -16.40 0.49 23.00
C LEU A 35 -15.64 1.77 23.40
N ILE A 36 -15.70 2.80 22.55
CA ILE A 36 -14.84 4.00 22.67
C ILE A 36 -15.54 5.10 23.45
N SER A 37 -16.75 5.47 23.02
CA SER A 37 -17.66 6.41 23.66
C SER A 37 -18.67 6.87 22.61
N PRO A 38 -19.98 6.90 22.93
CA PRO A 38 -21.01 7.41 22.02
C PRO A 38 -20.69 8.82 21.51
N LEU A 39 -20.13 9.66 22.38
CA LEU A 39 -19.93 11.08 22.09
C LEU A 39 -18.82 11.30 21.04
N LEU A 40 -17.75 10.49 21.09
CA LEU A 40 -16.67 10.51 20.10
C LEU A 40 -17.14 9.96 18.76
N ALA A 41 -17.89 8.85 18.75
CA ALA A 41 -18.40 8.27 17.52
C ALA A 41 -19.35 9.22 16.79
N ALA A 42 -20.17 9.98 17.52
CA ALA A 42 -21.04 11.01 16.95
C ALA A 42 -20.25 12.16 16.30
N ILE A 43 -19.18 12.64 16.94
CA ILE A 43 -18.32 13.69 16.36
C ILE A 43 -17.63 13.17 15.09
N CYS A 44 -17.11 11.93 15.12
CA CYS A 44 -16.52 11.31 13.93
C CYS A 44 -17.52 11.17 12.79
N LEU A 45 -18.74 10.69 13.05
CA LEU A 45 -19.81 10.60 12.05
C LEU A 45 -20.18 11.97 11.47
N LEU A 46 -20.16 13.01 12.29
CA LEU A 46 -20.49 14.37 11.87
C LEU A 46 -19.41 14.98 10.97
N ILE A 47 -18.12 14.72 11.25
CA ILE A 47 -17.00 15.14 10.38
C ILE A 47 -17.05 14.39 9.04
N ILE A 48 -17.38 13.10 9.10
CA ILE A 48 -17.33 12.20 7.94
C ILE A 48 -18.50 12.40 6.98
N GLY A 49 -19.66 12.86 7.45
CA GLY A 49 -20.79 13.24 6.59
C GLY A 49 -21.43 12.07 5.81
N ASP A 50 -22.46 12.40 5.02
CA ASP A 50 -23.22 11.42 4.22
C ASP A 50 -22.30 10.67 3.25
N SER A 51 -22.37 9.34 3.30
CA SER A 51 -21.45 8.44 2.60
C SER A 51 -22.15 7.68 1.49
N ASN A 52 -22.82 8.41 0.61
CA ASN A 52 -23.07 7.92 -0.75
C ASN A 52 -21.80 7.87 -1.61
N GLU A 53 -20.64 8.24 -1.06
CA GLU A 53 -19.34 7.92 -1.62
C GLU A 53 -18.89 6.54 -1.11
N LYS A 54 -18.84 5.57 -2.02
CA LYS A 54 -18.47 4.17 -1.76
C LYS A 54 -17.00 4.06 -1.37
N ILE A 55 -16.69 4.35 -0.11
CA ILE A 55 -15.35 4.16 0.44
C ILE A 55 -15.24 2.68 0.84
N ASN A 56 -14.75 1.88 -0.11
CA ASN A 56 -14.35 0.50 0.12
C ASN A 56 -13.23 0.49 1.15
N SER A 57 -13.50 -0.11 2.30
CA SER A 57 -12.51 -0.36 3.35
C SER A 57 -11.47 -1.36 2.85
N THR A 58 -10.45 -0.87 2.15
CA THR A 58 -9.21 -1.61 1.86
C THR A 58 -8.00 -0.66 1.78
N ASP A 59 -7.99 0.43 2.55
CA ASP A 59 -6.82 1.31 2.71
C ASP A 59 -5.80 0.77 3.74
N ALA A 60 -5.51 -0.53 3.65
CA ALA A 60 -4.30 -1.10 4.24
C ALA A 60 -3.41 -1.77 3.20
N SER A 61 -3.86 -1.93 1.95
CA SER A 61 -3.02 -2.43 0.86
C SER A 61 -3.74 -2.21 -0.46
N LYS A 62 -3.07 -1.54 -1.39
CA LYS A 62 -3.26 -1.55 -2.86
C LYS A 62 -3.93 -0.31 -3.47
N GLY A 63 -3.05 0.59 -3.93
CA GLY A 63 -3.16 1.28 -5.22
C GLY A 63 -4.40 2.14 -5.39
N ILE A 64 -4.41 3.31 -4.78
CA ILE A 64 -5.35 4.36 -5.13
C ILE A 64 -4.89 4.91 -6.49
N ASN A 65 -5.70 4.74 -7.54
CA ASN A 65 -5.76 5.74 -8.60
C ASN A 65 -6.39 6.97 -7.92
N VAL A 66 -5.53 7.76 -7.27
CA VAL A 66 -5.89 9.04 -6.68
C VAL A 66 -6.22 9.92 -7.87
N GLU A 67 -7.49 10.25 -8.07
CA GLU A 67 -7.82 11.41 -8.86
C GLU A 67 -7.06 12.57 -8.20
N PRO A 68 -6.14 13.26 -8.91
CA PRO A 68 -5.13 14.09 -8.28
C PRO A 68 -5.81 15.08 -7.34
N ASP A 69 -5.52 14.92 -6.04
CA ASP A 69 -5.96 15.81 -4.97
C ASP A 69 -5.63 17.23 -5.42
N GLU A 70 -6.49 18.21 -5.11
CA GLU A 70 -6.30 19.59 -5.57
C GLU A 70 -4.89 20.11 -5.20
N ARG A 71 -4.36 19.62 -4.07
CA ARG A 71 -2.99 19.82 -3.59
C ARG A 71 -1.89 19.24 -4.48
N ASP A 72 -2.11 18.15 -5.21
CA ASP A 72 -1.15 17.61 -6.20
C ASP A 72 -1.03 18.54 -7.40
N ARG A 73 -2.15 19.09 -7.88
CA ARG A 73 -2.15 20.07 -8.98
C ARG A 73 -1.46 21.37 -8.55
N GLU A 74 -1.74 21.85 -7.34
CA GLU A 74 -1.06 23.01 -6.78
C GLU A 74 0.45 22.77 -6.59
N TRP A 75 0.86 21.57 -6.18
CA TRP A 75 2.27 21.24 -6.01
C TRP A 75 3.06 21.23 -7.31
N GLU A 76 2.49 20.74 -8.42
CA GLU A 76 3.11 20.82 -9.74
C GLU A 76 3.32 22.27 -10.20
N VAL A 77 2.35 23.15 -9.90
CA VAL A 77 2.48 24.59 -10.15
C VAL A 77 3.57 25.19 -9.26
N VAL A 78 3.57 24.89 -7.96
CA VAL A 78 4.58 25.37 -7.00
C VAL A 78 6.00 24.95 -7.42
N LYS A 79 6.21 23.70 -7.84
CA LYS A 79 7.51 23.23 -8.34
C LYS A 79 8.01 24.03 -9.53
N LYS A 80 7.10 24.54 -10.37
CA LYS A 80 7.42 25.32 -11.57
C LYS A 80 7.67 26.80 -11.29
N TYR A 81 6.93 27.39 -10.34
CA TYR A 81 6.92 28.83 -10.10
C TYR A 81 7.73 29.27 -8.86
N VAL A 82 8.02 28.36 -7.92
CA VAL A 82 8.77 28.67 -6.69
C VAL A 82 10.21 28.13 -6.80
N PRO A 83 11.21 29.00 -7.08
CA PRO A 83 12.59 28.56 -7.28
C PRO A 83 13.23 28.00 -6.01
N GLU A 84 12.75 28.37 -4.82
CA GLU A 84 13.24 27.82 -3.55
C GLU A 84 12.85 26.36 -3.34
N VAL A 85 11.66 25.96 -3.82
CA VAL A 85 11.22 24.56 -3.75
C VAL A 85 12.06 23.73 -4.70
N ALA A 86 12.29 24.22 -5.92
CA ALA A 86 13.12 23.53 -6.91
C ALA A 86 14.58 23.37 -6.46
N SER A 87 15.17 24.40 -5.83
CA SER A 87 16.55 24.32 -5.32
C SER A 87 16.67 23.37 -4.12
N SER A 88 15.68 23.38 -3.23
CA SER A 88 15.60 22.47 -2.08
C SER A 88 15.44 21.02 -2.53
N LEU A 89 14.57 20.78 -3.50
CA LEU A 89 14.36 19.46 -4.11
C LEU A 89 15.64 18.95 -4.77
N LYS A 90 16.37 19.83 -5.49
CA LYS A 90 17.65 19.48 -6.12
C LYS A 90 18.72 19.12 -5.09
N PHE A 91 18.81 19.87 -3.99
CA PHE A 91 19.77 19.59 -2.90
C PHE A 91 19.48 18.25 -2.21
N ILE A 92 18.20 17.99 -1.94
CA ILE A 92 17.72 16.69 -1.45
C ILE A 92 18.15 15.60 -2.44
N LEU A 93 17.79 15.73 -3.72
CA LEU A 93 18.11 14.76 -4.77
C LEU A 93 19.60 14.44 -4.87
N GLU A 94 20.47 15.44 -4.74
CA GLU A 94 21.92 15.28 -4.76
C GLU A 94 22.45 14.50 -3.53
N SER A 95 21.78 14.63 -2.38
CA SER A 95 22.19 14.00 -1.12
C SER A 95 21.68 12.57 -0.94
N ILE A 96 20.46 12.25 -1.41
CA ILE A 96 19.82 10.93 -1.20
C ILE A 96 19.76 10.07 -2.47
N GLY A 97 19.98 10.65 -3.65
CA GLY A 97 19.90 9.97 -4.94
C GLY A 97 18.50 9.47 -5.31
N ASN A 98 18.39 8.62 -6.34
CA ASN A 98 17.11 8.20 -6.92
C ASN A 98 16.24 7.30 -6.03
N LYS A 99 16.76 6.78 -4.91
CA LYS A 99 16.06 5.78 -4.07
C LYS A 99 15.02 6.38 -3.12
N GLY A 100 15.18 7.64 -2.73
CA GLY A 100 14.33 8.31 -1.72
C GLY A 100 13.49 9.45 -2.25
N VAL A 101 13.52 9.70 -3.57
CA VAL A 101 12.97 10.90 -4.19
C VAL A 101 11.50 11.08 -3.84
N SER A 102 10.66 10.07 -4.09
CA SER A 102 9.23 10.18 -3.84
C SER A 102 8.88 10.44 -2.37
N SER A 103 9.64 9.87 -1.42
CA SER A 103 9.42 10.14 0.01
C SER A 103 9.84 11.57 0.37
N ALA A 104 10.99 12.01 -0.15
CA ALA A 104 11.49 13.36 0.10
C ALA A 104 10.59 14.44 -0.53
N GLU A 105 10.08 14.23 -1.75
CA GLU A 105 9.12 15.13 -2.38
C GLU A 105 7.82 15.26 -1.59
N TYR A 106 7.33 14.14 -1.03
CA TYR A 106 6.14 14.12 -0.19
C TYR A 106 6.32 14.93 1.10
N LYS A 107 7.40 14.67 1.84
CA LYS A 107 7.70 15.41 3.09
C LYS A 107 7.94 16.90 2.81
N LEU A 108 8.58 17.23 1.69
CA LEU A 108 8.79 18.61 1.26
C LEU A 108 7.47 19.31 0.92
N LYS A 109 6.56 18.60 0.22
CA LYS A 109 5.20 19.09 -0.08
C LYS A 109 4.42 19.37 1.19
N GLU A 110 4.47 18.47 2.15
CA GLU A 110 3.80 18.63 3.44
C GLU A 110 4.35 19.83 4.21
N LEU A 111 5.67 19.95 4.30
CA LEU A 111 6.33 21.08 4.97
C LEU A 111 5.96 22.42 4.32
N PHE A 112 5.98 22.49 2.98
CA PHE A 112 5.61 23.70 2.24
C PHE A 112 4.14 24.08 2.45
N PHE A 113 3.23 23.11 2.51
CA PHE A 113 1.81 23.40 2.68
C PHE A 113 1.46 23.84 4.11
N VAL A 114 2.15 23.29 5.12
CA VAL A 114 1.90 23.58 6.54
C VAL A 114 2.55 24.88 7.00
N ILE A 115 3.80 25.12 6.60
CA ILE A 115 4.62 26.24 7.10
C ILE A 115 4.79 27.33 6.05
N GLY A 116 4.52 27.04 4.78
CA GLY A 116 4.78 27.95 3.68
C GLY A 116 6.27 28.03 3.33
N LYS A 117 6.60 28.97 2.45
CA LYS A 117 7.97 29.21 1.95
C LYS A 117 8.99 29.48 3.05
N GLU A 118 8.56 30.04 4.18
CA GLU A 118 9.43 30.41 5.31
C GLU A 118 9.93 29.18 6.09
N GLY A 119 9.27 28.03 5.94
CA GLY A 119 9.67 26.76 6.56
C GLY A 119 10.78 26.01 5.82
N LEU A 120 11.14 26.41 4.59
CA LEU A 120 12.19 25.78 3.78
C LEU A 120 13.58 26.27 4.21
N THR A 121 13.91 26.11 5.49
CA THR A 121 15.26 26.38 6.02
C THR A 121 16.18 25.19 5.79
N ARG A 122 17.50 25.43 5.80
CA ARG A 122 18.50 24.36 5.68
C ARG A 122 18.34 23.29 6.76
N ASP A 123 18.02 23.72 7.99
CA ASP A 123 17.82 22.80 9.12
C ASP A 123 16.61 21.89 8.89
N ALA A 124 15.50 22.43 8.38
CA ALA A 124 14.32 21.61 8.04
C ALA A 124 14.62 20.63 6.90
N LEU A 125 15.45 21.05 5.94
CA LEU A 125 15.86 20.22 4.82
C LEU A 125 16.78 19.07 5.25
N ASP A 126 17.73 19.34 6.14
CA ASP A 126 18.62 18.32 6.72
C ASP A 126 17.81 17.30 7.54
N ILE A 127 16.78 17.74 8.28
CA ILE A 127 15.85 16.83 8.97
C ILE A 127 15.16 15.90 7.98
N ILE A 128 14.66 16.42 6.85
CA ILE A 128 14.03 15.60 5.81
C ILE A 128 15.03 14.60 5.22
N ILE A 129 16.26 15.04 4.93
CA ILE A 129 17.30 14.16 4.38
C ILE A 129 17.62 13.04 5.36
N ASP A 130 17.86 13.34 6.63
CA ASP A 130 18.14 12.35 7.66
C ASP A 130 16.97 11.39 7.84
N ASP A 131 15.74 11.88 7.78
CA ASP A 131 14.55 11.05 7.93
C ASP A 131 14.35 10.10 6.76
N VAL A 132 14.48 10.59 5.53
CA VAL A 132 14.42 9.75 4.32
C VAL A 132 15.58 8.76 4.28
N LYS A 133 16.76 9.15 4.75
CA LYS A 133 17.91 8.23 4.84
C LYS A 133 17.64 7.11 5.86
N ARG A 134 17.04 7.42 7.00
CA ARG A 134 16.58 6.41 7.98
C ARG A 134 15.53 5.49 7.37
N GLU A 135 14.55 6.02 6.64
CA GLU A 135 13.54 5.21 5.93
C GLU A 135 14.18 4.27 4.91
N ILE A 136 15.14 4.73 4.11
CA ILE A 136 15.88 3.89 3.15
C ILE A 136 16.64 2.78 3.88
N GLU A 137 17.35 3.10 4.95
CA GLU A 137 18.07 2.10 5.74
C GLU A 137 17.14 1.06 6.37
N GLU A 138 15.98 1.48 6.86
CA GLU A 138 14.96 0.59 7.42
C GLU A 138 14.37 -0.33 6.34
N GLN A 139 14.05 0.20 5.16
CA GLN A 139 13.61 -0.61 4.02
C GLN A 139 14.69 -1.61 3.60
N GLU A 140 15.96 -1.21 3.55
CA GLU A 140 17.07 -2.12 3.23
C GLU A 140 17.26 -3.19 4.32
N ARG A 141 17.06 -2.86 5.60
CA ARG A 141 17.07 -3.84 6.71
C ARG A 141 15.89 -4.81 6.61
N LEU A 142 14.69 -4.34 6.35
CA LEU A 142 13.50 -5.17 6.17
C LEU A 142 13.64 -6.06 4.93
N VAL A 143 14.26 -5.57 3.85
CA VAL A 143 14.59 -6.39 2.68
C VAL A 143 15.63 -7.43 3.03
N LYS A 144 16.71 -7.08 3.74
CA LYS A 144 17.72 -8.05 4.21
C LYS A 144 17.14 -9.09 5.15
N GLU A 145 16.25 -8.70 6.06
CA GLU A 145 15.55 -9.61 6.95
C GLU A 145 14.59 -10.51 6.17
N LYS A 146 13.84 -9.96 5.22
CA LYS A 146 12.99 -10.75 4.31
C LYS A 146 13.80 -11.70 3.44
N VAL A 147 15.00 -11.31 2.99
CA VAL A 147 15.92 -12.15 2.20
C VAL A 147 16.55 -13.23 3.08
N SER A 148 16.93 -12.91 4.32
CA SER A 148 17.48 -13.88 5.28
C SER A 148 16.42 -14.85 5.78
N LYS A 149 15.16 -14.41 5.95
CA LYS A 149 14.00 -15.25 6.25
C LYS A 149 13.45 -15.98 5.02
N LYS A 150 13.70 -15.47 3.80
CA LYS A 150 13.53 -16.20 2.52
C LYS A 150 14.70 -17.14 2.20
N GLY A 151 15.71 -17.23 3.06
CA GLY A 151 16.73 -18.28 3.01
C GLY A 151 16.15 -19.69 3.21
N GLU A 152 14.92 -19.80 3.74
CA GLU A 152 14.19 -21.08 3.90
C GLU A 152 12.75 -21.00 3.35
N GLY A 153 12.53 -20.22 2.30
CA GLY A 153 11.24 -20.11 1.60
C GLY A 153 11.30 -20.66 0.18
N GLN A 154 11.12 -21.98 0.07
CA GLN A 154 11.03 -22.81 -1.14
C GLN A 154 10.58 -22.06 -2.42
N VAL A 155 11.41 -22.14 -3.46
CA VAL A 155 10.84 -22.42 -4.79
C VAL A 155 10.09 -23.74 -4.60
N PHE A 156 8.76 -23.72 -4.56
CA PHE A 156 7.96 -24.95 -4.57
C PHE A 156 8.07 -25.54 -5.98
N THR A 157 9.28 -25.99 -6.35
CA THR A 157 9.45 -26.89 -7.48
C THR A 157 8.64 -28.11 -7.12
N ASN A 158 7.55 -28.32 -7.85
CA ASN A 158 6.73 -29.50 -7.69
C ASN A 158 7.58 -30.72 -8.13
N MET A 159 8.37 -31.25 -7.19
CA MET A 159 9.28 -32.38 -7.41
C MET A 159 8.52 -33.62 -7.88
N GLU A 160 7.26 -33.76 -7.46
CA GLU A 160 6.35 -34.79 -7.94
C GLU A 160 6.08 -34.62 -9.44
N LEU A 161 5.75 -33.40 -9.89
CA LEU A 161 5.56 -33.10 -11.30
C LEU A 161 6.85 -33.28 -12.13
N ILE A 162 8.02 -32.90 -11.59
CA ILE A 162 9.32 -33.12 -12.25
C ILE A 162 9.58 -34.60 -12.44
N ASN A 163 9.37 -35.43 -11.41
CA ASN A 163 9.55 -36.88 -11.50
C ASN A 163 8.57 -37.55 -12.47
N SER A 164 7.33 -37.05 -12.57
CA SER A 164 6.34 -37.53 -13.56
C SER A 164 6.65 -37.11 -14.99
N LEU A 165 7.34 -35.98 -15.19
CA LEU A 165 7.70 -35.46 -16.50
C LEU A 165 9.07 -35.96 -16.99
N LYS A 166 9.96 -36.39 -16.08
CA LYS A 166 11.31 -36.89 -16.40
C LYS A 166 11.23 -38.18 -17.23
N GLY A 167 11.58 -38.07 -18.51
CA GLY A 167 11.52 -39.16 -19.50
C GLY A 167 10.34 -39.10 -20.48
N ASN A 168 9.45 -38.11 -20.35
CA ASN A 168 8.32 -37.92 -21.26
C ASN A 168 8.55 -36.70 -22.18
N VAL A 169 8.81 -36.97 -23.47
CA VAL A 169 9.34 -35.96 -24.43
C VAL A 169 8.25 -35.39 -25.35
N LYS A 170 6.96 -35.63 -25.08
CA LYS A 170 5.88 -35.07 -25.91
C LYS A 170 5.69 -33.58 -25.61
N THR A 171 6.46 -32.76 -26.32
CA THR A 171 6.34 -31.31 -26.31
C THR A 171 5.21 -30.87 -27.24
N GLY A 172 4.26 -30.11 -26.71
CA GLY A 172 3.23 -29.40 -27.46
C GLY A 172 3.38 -27.88 -27.29
N PHE A 173 2.70 -27.14 -28.16
CA PHE A 173 2.56 -25.69 -28.03
C PHE A 173 1.07 -25.35 -28.12
N ASN A 174 0.59 -24.58 -27.15
CA ASN A 174 -0.77 -24.08 -27.11
C ASN A 174 -0.78 -22.59 -27.45
N SER A 175 -1.83 -22.12 -28.12
CA SER A 175 -2.06 -20.70 -28.40
C SER A 175 -2.43 -19.90 -27.14
N LYS A 176 -2.78 -20.57 -26.04
CA LYS A 176 -3.00 -19.95 -24.72
C LYS A 176 -1.75 -19.99 -23.86
N PHE A 177 -1.30 -18.82 -23.42
CA PHE A 177 -0.22 -18.67 -22.46
C PHE A 177 -0.76 -18.77 -21.03
N SER A 178 -0.21 -19.67 -20.23
CA SER A 178 -0.53 -19.81 -18.81
C SER A 178 0.75 -19.83 -17.98
N LEU A 179 0.63 -19.75 -16.66
CA LEU A 179 1.76 -19.81 -15.75
C LEU A 179 2.41 -21.20 -15.79
N CYS A 180 3.74 -21.23 -15.71
CA CYS A 180 4.51 -22.45 -15.59
C CYS A 180 4.14 -23.20 -14.31
N GLU A 181 3.73 -24.46 -14.43
CA GLU A 181 3.31 -25.29 -13.30
C GLU A 181 4.50 -25.74 -12.42
N ILE A 182 5.74 -25.61 -12.92
CA ILE A 182 6.96 -25.99 -12.18
C ILE A 182 7.48 -24.86 -11.29
N CYS A 183 7.54 -23.62 -11.80
CA CYS A 183 8.08 -22.49 -11.03
C CYS A 183 7.04 -21.46 -10.62
N ASN A 184 5.86 -21.43 -11.26
CA ASN A 184 4.82 -20.43 -11.07
C ASN A 184 5.31 -18.96 -11.21
N VAL A 185 6.43 -18.74 -11.92
CA VAL A 185 7.04 -17.41 -12.12
C VAL A 185 6.88 -16.90 -13.55
N SER A 186 6.91 -17.79 -14.55
CA SER A 186 6.95 -17.42 -15.97
C SER A 186 5.70 -17.90 -16.70
N THR A 187 5.14 -17.06 -17.58
CA THR A 187 4.09 -17.48 -18.51
C THR A 187 4.70 -18.19 -19.71
N THR A 188 4.08 -19.28 -20.16
CA THR A 188 4.57 -20.15 -21.22
C THR A 188 3.40 -20.72 -22.02
N GLY A 189 3.58 -20.83 -23.34
CA GLY A 189 2.68 -21.59 -24.22
C GLY A 189 3.16 -23.01 -24.48
N GLN A 190 4.34 -23.38 -23.97
CA GLN A 190 4.92 -24.70 -24.13
C GLN A 190 4.29 -25.67 -23.13
N THR A 191 3.83 -26.81 -23.64
CA THR A 191 3.27 -27.89 -22.83
C THR A 191 4.14 -29.15 -22.95
N ILE A 192 4.31 -29.87 -21.85
CA ILE A 192 4.99 -31.18 -21.83
C ILE A 192 4.00 -32.14 -21.18
N SER A 193 3.58 -33.17 -21.94
CA SER A 193 2.57 -34.13 -21.46
C SER A 193 1.27 -33.50 -20.94
N GLY A 194 0.88 -32.34 -21.48
CA GLY A 194 -0.33 -31.60 -21.07
C GLY A 194 -0.12 -30.55 -19.99
N HIS A 195 1.07 -30.44 -19.39
CA HIS A 195 1.41 -29.46 -18.35
C HIS A 195 2.18 -28.29 -18.91
N TYR A 196 1.90 -27.07 -18.45
CA TYR A 196 2.58 -25.86 -18.91
C TYR A 196 3.96 -25.70 -18.25
N VAL A 197 5.02 -25.72 -19.06
CA VAL A 197 6.41 -25.68 -18.59
C VAL A 197 7.17 -24.58 -19.31
N CYS A 198 7.87 -23.72 -18.57
CA CYS A 198 8.70 -22.67 -19.18
C CYS A 198 10.06 -23.21 -19.61
N GLY A 199 10.72 -22.52 -20.55
CA GLY A 199 12.01 -22.94 -21.10
C GLY A 199 13.09 -23.13 -20.02
N ASN A 200 13.14 -22.24 -19.01
CA ASN A 200 14.09 -22.37 -17.91
C ASN A 200 13.86 -23.63 -17.08
N CYS A 201 12.60 -23.96 -16.76
CA CYS A 201 12.27 -25.15 -15.99
C CYS A 201 12.52 -26.43 -16.80
N LYS A 202 12.23 -26.41 -18.10
CA LYS A 202 12.57 -27.52 -18.98
C LYS A 202 14.07 -27.77 -18.96
N GLN A 203 14.89 -26.76 -19.24
CA GLN A 203 16.35 -26.91 -19.30
C GLN A 203 16.99 -27.29 -17.95
N SER A 204 16.39 -26.90 -16.83
CA SER A 204 16.94 -27.15 -15.50
C SER A 204 16.55 -28.51 -14.90
N TYR A 205 15.38 -29.06 -15.28
CA TYR A 205 14.78 -30.19 -14.56
C TYR A 205 14.35 -31.38 -15.44
N LEU A 206 14.22 -31.21 -16.77
CA LEU A 206 13.71 -32.23 -17.70
C LEU A 206 14.70 -32.56 -18.83
#